data_AF-A0AAW1BF31-F1
#
_entry.id   AF-A0AAW1BF31-F1
#
_cell.length_a   1.000
_cell.length_b   1.000
_cell.length_c   1.000
_cell.angle_alpha   90.00
_cell.angle_beta   90.00
_cell.angle_gamma   90.00
#
_symmetry.space_group_name_H-M   'P 1'
#
loop_
_entity.id
_entity.type
_entity.pdbx_description
1 polymer ?
#
loop_
_entity_poly.entity_id
_entity_poly.type
_entity_poly.pdbx_seq_one_letter_code
_entity_poly.pdbx_strand_id
1 'polypeptide(L)'
;MRDLFKVAVPGVVVKVALMKQFAFIQLCDEVAVECAIQKLNGHLLHCHRVVVVEFSRPRPTHTVKTFVGNVSATCTSGELRVLFQEFGPVIECHIVKGPRLVKPYK
;
A
#
# COMPACT_ATOMS: atom_id res chain seq x y z
N MET A 1 -11.11 -20.22 16.37
CA MET A 1 -10.69 -19.21 15.35
C MET A 1 -11.79 -18.19 15.02
N ARG A 2 -12.79 -17.93 15.90
CA ARG A 2 -13.88 -16.97 15.62
C ARG A 2 -13.94 -15.77 16.59
N ASP A 3 -13.01 -15.66 17.53
CA ASP A 3 -13.25 -14.86 18.74
C ASP A 3 -12.30 -13.67 18.92
N LEU A 4 -11.81 -13.07 17.84
CA LEU A 4 -10.99 -11.84 17.93
C LEU A 4 -11.74 -10.56 17.48
N PHE A 5 -12.90 -10.70 16.83
CA PHE A 5 -13.68 -9.56 16.30
C PHE A 5 -14.73 -9.00 17.29
N LYS A 6 -14.72 -9.41 18.56
CA LYS A 6 -15.78 -9.07 19.52
C LYS A 6 -15.55 -7.78 20.33
N VAL A 7 -14.42 -7.06 20.13
CA VAL A 7 -13.98 -5.95 21.02
C VAL A 7 -13.84 -4.59 20.30
N ALA A 8 -14.37 -4.45 19.09
CA ALA A 8 -14.48 -3.16 18.43
C ALA A 8 -15.94 -2.90 18.08
N VAL A 9 -16.49 -1.78 18.57
CA VAL A 9 -17.70 -1.19 18.00
C VAL A 9 -17.46 -1.06 16.49
N PRO A 10 -18.34 -1.58 15.62
CA PRO A 10 -18.10 -1.59 14.19
C PRO A 10 -18.10 -0.17 13.64
N GLY A 11 -16.91 0.44 13.57
CA GLY A 11 -16.68 1.61 12.75
C GLY A 11 -16.90 1.22 11.28
N VAL A 12 -17.66 2.02 10.54
CA VAL A 12 -17.89 1.77 9.13
C VAL A 12 -16.55 1.95 8.39
N VAL A 13 -16.06 0.86 7.81
CA VAL A 13 -14.85 0.89 6.98
C VAL A 13 -15.25 1.37 5.59
N VAL A 14 -14.74 2.54 5.20
CA VAL A 14 -15.03 3.16 3.90
C VAL A 14 -14.20 2.52 2.79
N LYS A 15 -12.93 2.20 3.08
CA LYS A 15 -11.99 1.73 2.07
C LYS A 15 -10.90 0.86 2.68
N VAL A 16 -10.59 -0.25 2.00
CA VAL A 16 -9.47 -1.14 2.32
C VAL A 16 -8.61 -1.31 1.08
N ALA A 17 -7.30 -1.12 1.21
CA ALA A 17 -6.33 -1.45 0.17
C ALA A 17 -5.22 -2.31 0.76
N LEU A 18 -5.15 -3.59 0.36
CA LEU A 18 -4.10 -4.52 0.78
C LEU A 18 -2.94 -4.48 -0.21
N MET A 19 -1.74 -4.17 0.28
CA MET A 19 -0.48 -4.31 -0.44
C MET A 19 0.35 -5.42 0.21
N LYS A 20 1.33 -5.96 -0.51
CA LYS A 20 2.05 -7.21 -0.16
C LYS A 20 2.39 -7.36 1.33
N GLN A 21 2.80 -6.29 2.00
CA GLN A 21 3.21 -6.33 3.42
C GLN A 21 2.53 -5.26 4.30
N PHE A 22 1.59 -4.47 3.77
CA PHE A 22 0.89 -3.41 4.53
C PHE A 22 -0.50 -3.15 3.94
N ALA A 23 -1.42 -2.62 4.73
CA ALA A 23 -2.77 -2.28 4.29
C ALA A 23 -3.10 -0.83 4.67
N PHE A 24 -3.90 -0.17 3.84
CA PHE A 24 -4.54 1.10 4.19
C PHE A 24 -6.00 0.84 4.53
N ILE A 25 -6.42 1.33 5.70
CA ILE A 25 -7.79 1.25 6.20
C ILE A 25 -8.27 2.68 6.39
N GLN A 26 -9.41 3.00 5.79
CA GLN A 26 -10.07 4.29 5.97
C GLN A 26 -11.37 4.07 6.74
N LEU A 27 -11.49 4.72 7.89
CA LEU A 27 -12.69 4.75 8.72
C LEU A 27 -13.39 6.10 8.54
N CYS A 28 -14.70 6.16 8.76
CA CYS A 28 -15.45 7.41 8.71
C CYS A 28 -15.06 8.39 9.83
N ASP A 29 -14.69 7.86 11.00
CA ASP A 29 -14.50 8.64 12.22
C ASP A 29 -13.05 8.58 12.70
N GLU A 30 -12.49 9.75 12.99
CA GLU A 30 -11.13 9.87 13.54
C GLU A 30 -11.02 9.19 14.91
N VAL A 31 -12.05 9.30 15.75
CA VAL A 31 -12.13 8.61 17.05
C VAL A 31 -12.04 7.09 16.88
N ALA A 32 -12.63 6.55 15.81
CA ALA A 32 -12.54 5.12 15.52
C ALA A 32 -11.11 4.73 15.08
N VAL A 33 -10.39 5.62 14.37
CA VAL A 33 -8.99 5.41 13.99
C VAL A 33 -8.08 5.41 15.22
N GLU A 34 -8.23 6.37 16.12
CA GLU A 34 -7.46 6.42 17.37
C GLU A 34 -7.68 5.16 18.22
N CYS A 35 -8.93 4.76 18.41
CA CYS A 35 -9.28 3.53 19.12
C CYS A 35 -8.64 2.29 18.45
N ALA A 36 -8.62 2.25 17.12
CA ALA A 36 -8.01 1.15 16.37
C ALA A 36 -6.49 1.12 16.55
N ILE A 37 -5.82 2.27 16.49
CA ILE A 37 -4.37 2.39 16.73
C ILE A 37 -4.03 1.88 18.13
N GLN A 38 -4.72 2.38 19.16
CA GLN A 38 -4.46 1.97 20.55
C GLN A 38 -4.68 0.47 20.78
N LYS A 39 -5.71 -0.10 20.15
CA LYS A 39 -6.08 -1.51 20.36
C LYS A 39 -5.34 -2.51 19.47
N LEU A 40 -4.82 -2.11 18.31
CA LEU A 40 -4.28 -3.04 17.33
C LEU A 40 -2.77 -2.87 17.10
N ASN A 41 -2.23 -1.69 17.39
CA ASN A 41 -0.79 -1.49 17.31
C ASN A 41 -0.08 -2.41 18.31
N GLY A 42 0.97 -3.11 17.86
CA GLY A 42 1.69 -4.07 18.69
C GLY A 42 1.08 -5.49 18.75
N HIS A 43 -0.09 -5.72 18.15
CA HIS A 43 -0.73 -7.04 18.19
C HIS A 43 -0.08 -8.04 17.25
N LEU A 44 0.03 -9.30 17.68
CA LEU A 44 0.53 -10.39 16.84
C LEU A 44 -0.55 -10.88 15.88
N LEU A 45 -0.33 -10.62 14.60
CA LEU A 45 -1.11 -11.17 13.50
C LEU A 45 -0.43 -12.42 12.94
N HIS A 46 -1.21 -13.49 12.75
CA HIS A 46 -0.74 -14.80 12.33
C HIS A 46 0.38 -15.38 13.21
N CYS A 47 0.36 -15.07 14.52
CA CYS A 47 1.30 -15.60 15.52
C CYS A 47 2.79 -15.28 15.25
N HIS A 48 3.10 -14.41 14.27
CA HIS A 48 4.47 -14.17 13.83
C HIS A 48 4.77 -12.74 13.40
N ARG A 49 3.76 -11.89 13.19
CA ARG A 49 3.95 -10.50 12.73
C ARG A 49 3.27 -9.52 13.65
N VAL A 50 4.05 -8.66 14.29
CA VAL A 50 3.53 -7.51 15.03
C VAL A 50 2.91 -6.53 14.03
N VAL A 51 1.63 -6.23 14.18
CA VAL A 51 0.95 -5.22 13.35
C VAL A 51 1.32 -3.85 13.88
N VAL A 52 1.78 -3.01 12.97
CA VAL A 52 1.95 -1.59 13.21
C VAL A 52 0.71 -0.88 12.69
N VAL A 53 -0.02 -0.22 13.58
CA VAL A 53 -1.20 0.58 13.21
C VAL A 53 -0.91 2.02 13.58
N GLU A 54 -0.85 2.89 12.57
CA GLU A 54 -0.55 4.31 12.70
C GLU A 54 -1.50 5.11 11.80
N PHE A 55 -1.58 6.43 12.04
CA PHE A 55 -2.21 7.33 11.09
C PHE A 55 -1.52 7.21 9.72
N SER A 56 -2.33 7.13 8.66
CA SER A 56 -1.80 7.14 7.31
C SER A 56 -1.03 8.44 7.09
N ARG A 57 0.28 8.32 6.86
CA ARG A 57 1.05 9.48 6.37
C ARG A 57 0.52 9.85 4.99
N PRO A 58 0.36 11.15 4.68
CA PRO A 58 0.02 11.56 3.32
C PRO A 58 1.02 10.92 2.36
N ARG A 59 0.54 10.38 1.23
CA ARG A 59 1.46 10.04 0.16
C ARG A 59 2.26 11.31 -0.18
N PRO A 60 3.59 11.22 -0.36
CA PRO A 60 4.37 12.38 -0.78
C PRO A 60 3.72 12.99 -2.02
N THR A 61 3.17 14.19 -1.86
CA THR A 61 2.38 14.89 -2.88
C THR A 61 3.23 15.36 -4.06
N HIS A 62 4.55 15.30 -3.93
CA HIS A 62 5.54 15.69 -4.93
C HIS A 62 6.11 14.49 -5.70
N THR A 63 5.30 13.49 -6.02
CA THR A 63 5.72 12.38 -6.88
C THR A 63 5.15 12.55 -8.29
N VAL A 64 6.04 12.49 -9.29
CA VAL A 64 5.65 12.52 -10.71
C VAL A 64 5.64 11.09 -11.22
N LYS A 65 4.52 10.67 -11.81
CA LYS A 65 4.40 9.33 -12.38
C LYS A 65 4.88 9.32 -13.83
N THR A 66 6.04 8.74 -14.05
CA THR A 66 6.60 8.57 -15.40
C THR A 66 6.18 7.22 -15.98
N PHE A 67 5.70 7.22 -17.22
CA PHE A 67 5.45 5.99 -17.97
C PHE A 67 6.71 5.60 -18.76
N VAL A 68 7.09 4.32 -18.69
CA VAL A 68 8.17 3.75 -19.49
C VAL A 68 7.58 2.67 -20.39
N GLY A 69 7.63 2.91 -21.70
CA GLY A 69 7.14 1.99 -22.72
C GLY A 69 8.23 1.06 -23.23
N ASN A 70 7.83 0.03 -23.97
CA ASN A 70 8.75 -0.87 -24.67
C ASN A 70 9.80 -1.53 -23.76
N VAL A 71 9.44 -1.77 -22.49
CA VAL A 71 10.29 -2.47 -21.53
C VAL A 71 10.26 -3.97 -21.85
N SER A 72 11.43 -4.60 -21.94
CA SER A 72 11.56 -6.04 -22.21
C SER A 72 10.74 -6.88 -21.22
N ALA A 73 10.18 -7.99 -21.68
CA ALA A 73 9.46 -8.94 -20.82
C ALA A 73 10.35 -9.57 -19.72
N THR A 74 11.67 -9.62 -19.97
CA THR A 74 12.69 -10.08 -19.02
C THR A 74 13.08 -9.00 -18.01
N CYS A 75 12.79 -7.73 -18.30
CA CYS A 75 13.20 -6.63 -17.44
C CYS A 75 12.45 -6.68 -16.11
N THR A 76 13.19 -6.40 -15.04
CA THR A 76 12.68 -6.42 -13.68
C THR A 76 12.54 -5.01 -13.11
N SER A 77 11.67 -4.83 -12.13
CA SER A 77 11.54 -3.54 -11.44
C SER A 77 12.84 -3.14 -10.74
N GLY A 78 13.74 -4.09 -10.44
CA GLY A 78 15.05 -3.84 -9.87
C GLY A 78 15.96 -3.11 -10.85
N GLU A 79 16.07 -3.60 -12.08
CA GLU A 79 16.88 -2.96 -13.13
C GLU A 79 16.39 -1.55 -13.44
N LEU A 80 15.08 -1.35 -13.57
CA LEU A 80 14.50 -0.01 -13.77
C LEU A 80 14.76 0.90 -12.56
N ARG A 81 14.71 0.38 -11.33
CA ARG A 81 15.06 1.17 -10.15
C ARG A 81 16.53 1.59 -10.18
N VAL A 82 17.43 0.68 -10.51
CA VAL A 82 18.88 0.97 -10.62
C VAL A 82 19.15 2.01 -11.70
N LEU A 83 18.43 1.97 -12.83
CA LEU A 83 18.57 2.97 -13.88
C LEU A 83 18.03 4.34 -13.47
N PHE A 84 16.84 4.37 -12.85
CA PHE A 84 16.19 5.63 -12.48
C PHE A 84 16.74 6.25 -11.20
N GLN A 85 17.48 5.51 -10.37
CA GLN A 85 18.08 6.05 -9.15
C GLN A 85 19.12 7.14 -9.42
N GLU A 86 19.75 7.13 -10.61
CA GLU A 86 20.70 8.15 -11.03
C GLU A 86 20.06 9.54 -11.14
N PHE A 87 18.76 9.58 -11.49
CA PHE A 87 17.98 10.81 -11.62
C PHE A 87 17.27 11.21 -10.31
N GLY A 88 17.28 10.34 -9.30
CA GLY A 88 16.70 10.62 -7.99
C GLY A 88 16.07 9.40 -7.30
N PRO A 89 15.55 9.58 -6.07
CA PRO A 89 14.99 8.47 -5.29
C PRO A 89 13.71 7.91 -5.93
N VAL A 90 13.73 6.62 -6.28
CA VAL A 90 12.58 5.93 -6.88
C VAL A 90 11.59 5.49 -5.79
N ILE A 91 10.50 6.25 -5.62
CA ILE A 91 9.46 5.99 -4.60
C ILE A 91 8.68 4.70 -4.91
N GLU A 92 8.09 4.61 -6.10
CA GLU A 92 7.33 3.44 -6.56
C GLU A 92 7.74 3.04 -7.97
N CYS A 93 7.90 1.73 -8.21
CA CYS A 93 8.15 1.16 -9.53
C CYS A 93 7.31 -0.10 -9.69
N HIS A 94 6.45 -0.13 -10.70
CA HIS A 94 5.55 -1.23 -10.99
C HIS A 94 5.69 -1.62 -12.45
N ILE A 95 6.11 -2.86 -12.69
CA ILE A 95 6.05 -3.46 -14.03
C ILE A 95 4.67 -4.06 -14.21
N VAL A 96 3.86 -3.43 -15.05
CA VAL A 96 2.54 -3.93 -15.41
C VAL A 96 2.71 -4.93 -16.55
N LYS A 97 2.65 -6.23 -16.23
CA LYS A 97 2.55 -7.30 -17.24
C LYS A 97 1.06 -7.52 -17.54
N GLY A 98 0.52 -6.75 -18.48
CA GLY A 98 -0.85 -6.94 -18.96
C GLY A 98 -0.89 -7.87 -20.18
N PRO A 99 -1.97 -8.63 -20.43
CA PRO A 99 -2.29 -9.05 -21.78
C PRO A 99 -2.63 -7.79 -22.58
N ARG A 100 -1.69 -7.33 -23.44
CA ARG A 100 -1.80 -6.19 -24.38
C ARG A 100 -2.95 -5.20 -24.07
N LEU A 101 -2.89 -4.51 -22.94
CA LEU A 101 -3.72 -3.32 -22.75
C LEU A 101 -2.95 -2.13 -23.29
N VAL A 102 -3.07 -1.95 -24.61
CA VAL A 102 -2.78 -0.69 -25.28
C VAL A 102 -3.68 0.37 -24.64
N LYS A 103 -3.12 1.17 -23.74
CA LYS A 103 -3.77 2.44 -23.41
C LYS A 103 -3.63 3.33 -24.63
N PRO A 104 -4.72 3.89 -25.18
CA PRO A 104 -4.60 4.90 -26.21
C PRO A 104 -3.83 6.06 -25.59
N TYR A 105 -2.61 6.29 -26.08
CA TYR A 105 -1.90 7.52 -25.77
C TYR A 105 -2.74 8.68 -26.31
N LYS A 106 -3.12 9.58 -25.42
CA LYS A 106 -3.72 10.87 -25.75
C LYS A 106 -2.61 11.91 -25.81
#